data_AF-A0A386C8E6-F1
#
_entry.id   AF-A0A386C8E6-F1
#
_cell.length_a   1.000
_cell.length_b   1.000
_cell.length_c   1.000
_cell.angle_alpha   90.00
_cell.angle_beta   90.00
_cell.angle_gamma   90.00
#
_symmetry.space_group_name_H-M   'P 1'
#
loop_
_entity.id
_entity.type
_entity.pdbx_description
1 polymer ?
#
loop_
_entity_poly.entity_id
_entity_poly.type
_entity_poly.pdbx_seq_one_letter_code
_entity_poly.pdbx_strand_id
1 'polypeptide(L)'
;MRIVVELKRGAEPQIVLNQLFKHTQMQESFSMILLAVVNGQPREMGIIQTIKYFIEHRVDVVRRRTAYLLAKAKDRGATSSRAISRRWITSTT
;
A
#
# COMPACT_ATOMS: atom_id res chain seq x y z
N MET A 1 5.74 28.83 -1.21
CA MET A 1 5.44 29.71 -2.36
C MET A 1 4.63 30.89 -1.85
N ARG A 2 4.94 32.14 -2.26
CA ARG A 2 4.21 33.35 -1.82
C ARG A 2 3.71 34.11 -3.04
N ILE A 3 2.39 34.17 -3.23
CA ILE A 3 1.73 34.98 -4.25
C ILE A 3 1.10 36.18 -3.54
N VAL A 4 1.36 37.38 -4.05
CA VAL A 4 0.75 38.63 -3.55
C VAL A 4 -0.02 39.25 -4.71
N VAL A 5 -1.28 39.59 -4.47
CA VAL A 5 -2.15 40.25 -5.45
C VAL A 5 -2.55 41.61 -4.87
N GLU A 6 -2.10 42.69 -5.50
CA GLU A 6 -2.43 44.05 -5.09
C GLU A 6 -3.81 44.46 -5.63
N LEU A 7 -4.60 45.10 -4.78
CA LEU A 7 -5.95 45.55 -5.11
C LEU A 7 -5.99 47.06 -5.30
N LYS A 8 -6.83 47.53 -6.22
CA LYS A 8 -7.10 48.97 -6.41
C LYS A 8 -7.87 49.52 -5.21
N ARG A 9 -7.61 50.80 -4.86
CA ARG A 9 -8.32 51.51 -3.78
C ARG A 9 -9.83 51.52 -4.04
N GLY A 10 -10.61 51.01 -3.09
CA GLY A 10 -12.07 50.89 -3.17
C GLY A 10 -12.60 49.51 -3.60
N ALA A 11 -11.71 48.56 -3.93
CA ALA A 11 -12.12 47.18 -4.16
C ALA A 11 -12.20 46.42 -2.81
N GLU A 12 -13.31 45.72 -2.60
CA GLU A 12 -13.51 44.88 -1.42
C GLU A 12 -12.72 43.56 -1.57
N PRO A 13 -11.71 43.27 -0.73
CA PRO A 13 -10.82 42.12 -0.93
C PRO A 13 -11.53 40.76 -0.94
N GLN A 14 -12.58 40.61 -0.14
CA GLN A 14 -13.34 39.35 -0.07
C GLN A 14 -14.09 39.04 -1.37
N ILE A 15 -14.61 40.07 -2.05
CA ILE A 15 -15.32 39.91 -3.31
C ILE A 15 -14.33 39.50 -4.40
N VAL A 16 -13.17 40.16 -4.46
CA VAL A 16 -12.14 39.84 -5.45
C VAL A 16 -11.58 38.44 -5.22
N LEU A 17 -11.37 38.03 -3.96
CA LEU A 17 -10.93 36.67 -3.64
C LEU A 17 -11.95 35.61 -4.10
N ASN A 18 -13.24 35.84 -3.87
CA ASN A 18 -14.30 34.94 -4.32
C ASN A 18 -14.38 34.86 -5.86
N GLN A 19 -14.12 35.97 -6.56
CA GLN A 19 -14.03 35.98 -8.01
C GLN A 19 -12.79 35.22 -8.50
N LEU A 20 -11.65 35.37 -7.84
CA LEU A 20 -10.44 34.62 -8.15
C LEU A 20 -10.65 33.12 -7.97
N PHE A 21 -11.31 32.66 -6.91
CA PHE A 21 -11.65 31.25 -6.73
C PHE A 21 -12.59 30.70 -7.82
N LYS A 22 -13.48 31.53 -8.38
CA LYS A 22 -14.42 31.10 -9.43
C LYS A 22 -13.83 31.10 -10.84
N HIS A 23 -12.93 32.02 -11.13
CA HIS A 23 -12.42 32.26 -12.47
C HIS A 23 -10.98 31.77 -12.70
N THR A 24 -10.32 31.24 -11.67
CA THR A 24 -8.96 30.70 -11.77
C THR A 24 -8.86 29.31 -11.14
N GLN A 25 -7.79 28.57 -11.48
CA GLN A 25 -7.47 27.26 -10.89
C GLN A 25 -7.00 27.32 -9.42
N MET A 26 -7.25 28.43 -8.72
CA MET A 26 -6.91 28.56 -7.31
C MET A 26 -7.76 27.63 -6.43
N GLN A 27 -8.96 27.26 -6.90
CA GLN A 27 -9.81 26.25 -6.29
C GLN A 27 -10.21 25.22 -7.35
N GLU A 28 -9.68 24.00 -7.21
CA GLU A 28 -10.05 22.88 -8.07
C GLU A 28 -10.81 21.82 -7.28
N SER A 29 -11.87 21.28 -7.89
CA SER A 29 -12.61 20.15 -7.34
C SER A 29 -11.97 18.85 -7.80
N PHE A 30 -11.63 17.96 -6.87
CA PHE A 30 -11.13 16.64 -7.21
C PHE A 30 -12.21 15.57 -7.01
N SER A 31 -12.65 14.97 -8.10
CA SER A 31 -13.55 13.83 -8.08
C SER A 31 -12.74 12.54 -7.96
N MET A 32 -12.96 11.79 -6.88
CA MET A 32 -12.33 10.48 -6.66
C MET A 32 -13.27 9.34 -7.02
N ILE A 33 -12.81 8.43 -7.86
CA ILE A 33 -13.44 7.13 -8.08
C ILE A 33 -12.47 6.05 -7.60
N LEU A 34 -12.90 5.26 -6.63
CA LEU A 34 -12.14 4.16 -6.05
C LEU A 34 -12.47 2.87 -6.84
N LEU A 35 -11.80 2.71 -7.99
CA LEU A 35 -11.92 1.55 -8.87
C LEU A 35 -10.69 0.64 -8.70
N ALA A 36 -10.92 -0.65 -8.47
CA ALA A 36 -9.85 -1.65 -8.42
C ALA A 36 -10.29 -3.00 -8.99
N VAL A 37 -9.32 -3.83 -9.39
CA VAL A 37 -9.58 -5.21 -9.84
C VAL A 37 -9.62 -6.12 -8.63
N VAL A 38 -10.78 -6.72 -8.38
CA VAL A 38 -10.97 -7.71 -7.31
C VAL A 38 -11.37 -9.03 -7.97
N ASN A 39 -10.61 -10.09 -7.70
CA ASN A 39 -10.85 -11.44 -8.25
C ASN A 39 -10.99 -11.46 -9.79
N GLY A 40 -10.19 -10.64 -10.49
CA GLY A 40 -10.16 -10.57 -11.96
C GLY A 40 -11.28 -9.74 -12.59
N GLN A 41 -12.13 -9.08 -11.78
CA GLN A 41 -13.20 -8.21 -12.27
C GLN A 41 -13.01 -6.78 -11.75
N PRO A 42 -13.21 -5.74 -12.60
CA PRO A 42 -13.17 -4.36 -12.15
C PRO A 42 -14.39 -4.09 -11.25
N ARG A 43 -14.14 -3.50 -10.08
CA ARG A 43 -15.19 -3.12 -9.13
C ARG A 43 -14.91 -1.73 -8.57
N GLU A 44 -15.96 -0.92 -8.53
CA GLU A 44 -15.99 0.32 -7.77
C GLU A 44 -16.31 0.00 -6.31
N MET A 45 -15.55 0.59 -5.38
CA MET A 45 -15.63 0.24 -3.97
C MET A 45 -15.46 1.48 -3.10
N GLY A 46 -16.08 1.47 -1.93
CA GLY A 46 -15.82 2.49 -0.91
C GLY A 46 -14.46 2.29 -0.22
N ILE A 47 -14.06 3.30 0.56
CA ILE A 47 -12.82 3.28 1.38
C ILE A 47 -12.78 2.05 2.30
N ILE A 48 -13.88 1.73 2.97
CA ILE A 48 -13.96 0.60 3.92
C ILE A 48 -13.69 -0.74 3.22
N GLN A 49 -14.28 -0.96 2.04
CA GLN A 49 -14.07 -2.19 1.29
C GLN A 49 -12.63 -2.30 0.79
N THR A 50 -12.06 -1.19 0.31
CA THR A 50 -10.66 -1.12 -0.13
C THR A 50 -9.70 -1.51 0.99
N ILE A 51 -9.90 -0.98 2.21
CA ILE A 51 -9.08 -1.31 3.38
C ILE A 51 -9.25 -2.79 3.78
N LYS A 52 -10.47 -3.33 3.72
CA LYS A 52 -10.71 -4.75 4.02
C LYS A 52 -9.94 -5.68 3.08
N TYR A 53 -10.04 -5.46 1.77
CA TYR A 53 -9.30 -6.26 0.78
C TYR A 53 -7.78 -6.12 0.96
N PHE A 54 -7.30 -4.93 1.31
CA PHE A 54 -5.88 -4.73 1.64
C PHE A 54 -5.45 -5.57 2.84
N ILE A 55 -6.23 -5.57 3.93
CA ILE A 55 -5.92 -6.35 5.13
C ILE A 55 -5.94 -7.86 4.82
N GLU A 56 -6.97 -8.34 4.12
CA GLU A 56 -7.08 -9.75 3.72
C GLU A 56 -5.85 -10.19 2.91
N HIS A 57 -5.46 -9.39 1.92
CA HIS A 57 -4.25 -9.65 1.13
C HIS A 57 -3.00 -9.71 2.01
N ARG A 58 -2.84 -8.79 2.96
CA ARG A 58 -1.68 -8.77 3.87
C ARG A 58 -1.62 -10.00 4.76
N VAL A 59 -2.76 -10.46 5.27
CA VAL A 59 -2.83 -11.69 6.07
C VAL A 59 -2.37 -12.89 5.24
N ASP A 60 -2.83 -13.01 3.99
CA ASP A 60 -2.42 -14.11 3.11
C ASP A 60 -0.94 -14.07 2.75
N VAL A 61 -0.39 -12.88 2.48
CA VAL A 61 1.05 -12.70 2.25
C VAL A 61 1.86 -13.15 3.47
N VAL A 62 1.45 -12.76 4.68
CA VAL A 62 2.12 -13.16 5.92
C VAL A 62 2.03 -14.68 6.12
N ARG A 63 0.86 -15.29 5.93
CA ARG A 63 0.69 -16.75 6.03
C ARG A 63 1.60 -17.50 5.06
N ARG A 64 1.62 -17.11 3.79
CA ARG A 64 2.48 -17.72 2.76
C ARG A 64 3.96 -17.58 3.11
N ARG A 65 4.38 -16.39 3.57
CA ARG A 65 5.76 -16.16 4.01
C ARG A 65 6.13 -17.05 5.18
N THR A 66 5.28 -17.15 6.20
CA THR A 66 5.54 -17.99 7.38
C THR A 66 5.59 -19.46 7.02
N ALA A 67 4.68 -19.95 6.17
CA ALA A 67 4.71 -21.33 5.68
C ALA A 67 6.00 -21.66 4.92
N TYR A 68 6.45 -20.76 4.04
CA TYR A 68 7.73 -20.90 3.34
C TYR A 68 8.92 -20.95 4.30
N LEU A 69 8.97 -20.04 5.28
CA LEU A 69 10.04 -20.01 6.27
C LEU A 69 10.06 -21.29 7.12
N LEU A 70 8.90 -21.81 7.50
CA LEU A 70 8.78 -23.06 8.23
C LEU A 70 9.29 -24.25 7.42
N ALA A 71 8.89 -24.37 6.15
CA ALA A 71 9.35 -25.43 5.26
C ALA A 71 10.89 -25.38 5.09
N LYS A 72 11.43 -24.19 4.86
CA LYS A 72 12.87 -23.96 4.74
C LYS A 72 13.65 -24.30 6.01
N ALA A 73 13.08 -24.00 7.19
CA ALA A 73 13.69 -24.36 8.48
C ALA A 73 13.69 -25.88 8.71
N LYS A 74 12.59 -26.56 8.37
CA LYS A 74 12.50 -28.03 8.43
C LYS A 74 13.51 -28.71 7.51
N ASP A 75 13.66 -28.24 6.27
CA ASP A 75 14.65 -28.78 5.32
C ASP A 75 16.09 -28.62 5.83
N ARG A 76 16.41 -27.46 6.42
CA ARG A 76 17.71 -27.21 7.05
C ARG A 76 17.97 -28.14 8.24
N GLY A 77 16.98 -28.34 9.10
CA GLY A 77 17.07 -29.26 10.24
C GLY A 77 17.20 -30.73 9.82
N ALA A 78 16.42 -31.16 8.83
CA ALA A 78 16.48 -32.51 8.26
C ALA A 78 17.83 -32.79 7.60
N THR A 79 18.41 -31.79 6.92
CA THR A 79 19.76 -31.90 6.34
C THR A 79 20.83 -32.01 7.42
N SER A 80 20.72 -31.23 8.51
CA SER A 80 21.64 -31.31 9.65
C SER A 80 21.62 -32.69 10.33
N SER A 81 20.43 -33.26 10.55
CA SER A 81 20.28 -34.61 11.13
C SER A 81 20.86 -35.71 10.23
N ARG A 82 20.64 -35.64 8.91
CA ARG A 82 21.23 -36.58 7.94
C ARG A 82 22.76 -36.45 7.84
N ALA A 83 23.31 -35.26 8.00
CA ALA A 83 24.76 -35.04 7.97
C ALA A 83 25.45 -35.65 9.20
N ILE A 84 24.81 -35.57 10.37
CA ILE A 84 25.32 -36.18 11.61
C ILE A 84 25.31 -37.71 11.48
N SER A 85 24.20 -38.31 11.02
CA SER A 85 24.10 -39.77 10.85
C SER A 85 25.15 -40.35 9.89
N ARG A 86 25.47 -39.66 8.79
CA ARG A 86 26.51 -40.13 7.84
C ARG A 86 27.92 -40.03 8.41
N ARG A 87 28.19 -39.05 9.28
CA ARG A 87 29.52 -38.83 9.88
C ARG A 87 29.90 -39.90 10.91
N TRP A 88 28.92 -40.47 11.61
CA TRP A 88 29.14 -41.57 12.57
C TRP A 88 29.39 -42.93 11.92
N ILE A 89 28.92 -43.14 10.69
CA ILE A 89 29.10 -44.42 9.98
C ILE A 89 30.49 -44.52 9.34
N THR A 90 31.14 -43.40 9.04
CA THR A 90 32.46 -43.36 8.39
C THR A 90 33.65 -43.25 9.35
N SER A 91 33.45 -43.28 10.67
CA SER A 91 34.52 -43.14 11.66
C SER A 91 34.83 -44.42 12.46
N THR A 92 34.30 -45.57 12.04
CA THR A 92 34.41 -46.85 12.77
C THR A 92 35.04 -47.97 11.91
N THR A 93 35.91 -47.62 10.96
CA THR A 93 36.73 -48.54 10.17
C THR A 93 38.14 -48.00 10.12
#